data_AF-A0A957PN92-F1
#
_entry.id   AF-A0A957PN92-F1
#
_cell.length_a   1.000
_cell.length_b   1.000
_cell.length_c   1.000
_cell.angle_alpha   90.00
_cell.angle_beta   90.00
_cell.angle_gamma   90.00
#
_symmetry.space_group_name_H-M   'P 1'
#
loop_
_entity.id
_entity.type
_entity.pdbx_description
1 polymer ?
#
loop_
_entity_poly.entity_id
_entity_poly.type
_entity_poly.pdbx_seq_one_letter_code
_entity_poly.pdbx_strand_id
1 'polypeptide(L)'
;FINIAAMCQAEPDCATAYPNLVDRLNALFAQLDEAPIAAKPPVTSANLAAILGRANSPKNVWQVAYFPRLIHDLEQGDTTVWMGLVDGSLQPPEEATPFLQNIDNFPPTARTLIATALKLAQEAQSLTQTAADLLNESEQLVLVADDSLASLFLRTLDERGPPAIDATEDYDYHRDLLFLSFQEPEQDVVRAFVTNHFIGLDADNLLSIVAEMTPADIEELYRQIRFDPQSMVRAANTNNYFLVKVMICNEEVPFSSLEGVAEEIANYRIPGLARSKGDILDDLVGGCDLYPTGTVPASFHEPVTGDGSVPVLILSGTNDTQTATTWADALAETLVGAQFIRFPNAGHAVIRFSECAKDIGAAFIDNPQAEVNSACTADLAPHFVLPK
;
A
#
# COMPACT_ATOMS: atom_id res chain seq x y z
N PHE A 1 8.31 6.50 -10.06
CA PHE A 1 8.48 6.63 -11.53
C PHE A 1 9.93 6.90 -11.95
N ILE A 2 10.73 7.71 -11.24
CA ILE A 2 12.14 8.00 -11.63
C ILE A 2 12.96 6.72 -11.87
N ASN A 3 12.89 5.73 -10.98
CA ASN A 3 13.58 4.45 -11.16
C ASN A 3 13.07 3.67 -12.39
N ILE A 4 11.76 3.71 -12.68
CA ILE A 4 11.15 3.07 -13.85
C ILE A 4 11.69 3.68 -15.15
N ALA A 5 11.73 5.03 -15.22
CA ALA A 5 12.30 5.72 -16.36
C ALA A 5 13.80 5.39 -16.53
N ALA A 6 14.56 5.34 -15.44
CA ALA A 6 15.98 4.99 -15.48
C ALA A 6 16.22 3.56 -15.99
N MET A 7 15.41 2.58 -15.55
CA MET A 7 15.48 1.20 -16.06
C MET A 7 15.21 1.15 -17.57
N CYS A 8 14.18 1.86 -18.07
CA CYS A 8 13.93 1.94 -19.51
C CYS A 8 15.08 2.62 -20.28
N GLN A 9 15.69 3.68 -19.73
CA GLN A 9 16.83 4.33 -20.38
C GLN A 9 18.10 3.47 -20.41
N ALA A 10 18.22 2.48 -19.52
CA ALA A 10 19.33 1.54 -19.51
C ALA A 10 19.21 0.46 -20.61
N GLU A 11 18.01 0.24 -21.16
CA GLU A 11 17.74 -0.71 -22.22
C GLU A 11 17.74 -0.02 -23.60
N PRO A 12 18.61 -0.41 -24.55
CA PRO A 12 18.75 0.31 -25.83
C PRO A 12 17.46 0.50 -26.63
N ASP A 13 16.63 -0.54 -26.70
CA ASP A 13 15.37 -0.50 -27.46
C ASP A 13 14.33 0.38 -26.77
N CYS A 14 14.23 0.30 -25.43
CA CYS A 14 13.33 1.12 -24.64
C CYS A 14 13.77 2.59 -24.65
N ALA A 15 15.06 2.87 -24.49
CA ALA A 15 15.64 4.22 -24.57
C ALA A 15 15.40 4.87 -25.95
N THR A 16 15.52 4.09 -27.02
CA THR A 16 15.26 4.56 -28.39
C THR A 16 13.77 4.84 -28.62
N ALA A 17 12.89 3.96 -28.15
CA ALA A 17 11.45 4.14 -28.29
C ALA A 17 10.90 5.27 -27.40
N TYR A 18 11.46 5.42 -26.21
CA TYR A 18 10.94 6.28 -25.16
C TYR A 18 12.03 7.19 -24.56
N PRO A 19 12.62 8.11 -25.34
CA PRO A 19 13.60 9.04 -24.80
C PRO A 19 12.93 10.04 -23.84
N ASN A 20 13.69 10.55 -22.87
CA ASN A 20 13.31 11.65 -21.98
C ASN A 20 11.95 11.48 -21.25
N LEU A 21 11.65 10.26 -20.80
CA LEU A 21 10.34 9.90 -20.20
C LEU A 21 9.87 10.81 -19.06
N VAL A 22 10.79 11.33 -18.23
CA VAL A 22 10.43 12.21 -17.11
C VAL A 22 9.89 13.54 -17.60
N ASP A 23 10.58 14.18 -18.54
CA ASP A 23 10.17 15.48 -19.10
C ASP A 23 8.87 15.33 -19.90
N ARG A 24 8.74 14.23 -20.63
CA ARG A 24 7.53 13.84 -21.36
C ARG A 24 6.32 13.64 -20.45
N LEU A 25 6.51 12.94 -19.34
CA LEU A 25 5.45 12.76 -18.35
C LEU A 25 5.01 14.10 -17.73
N ASN A 26 5.95 15.00 -17.43
CA ASN A 26 5.62 16.34 -16.94
C ASN A 26 4.82 17.15 -17.96
N ALA A 27 5.22 17.11 -19.24
CA ALA A 27 4.48 17.76 -20.32
C ALA A 27 3.07 17.15 -20.48
N LEU A 28 2.93 15.83 -20.38
CA LEU A 28 1.65 15.15 -20.42
C LEU A 28 0.74 15.55 -19.25
N PHE A 29 1.25 15.66 -18.04
CA PHE A 29 0.47 16.19 -16.91
C PHE A 29 -0.02 17.62 -17.18
N ALA A 30 0.83 18.51 -17.67
CA ALA A 30 0.42 19.87 -18.02
C ALA A 30 -0.66 19.89 -19.11
N GLN A 31 -0.52 19.05 -20.13
CA GLN A 31 -1.54 18.88 -21.18
C GLN A 31 -2.88 18.39 -20.61
N LEU A 32 -2.86 17.39 -19.71
CA LEU A 32 -4.06 16.81 -19.11
C LEU A 32 -4.75 17.75 -18.11
N ASP A 33 -4.00 18.66 -17.46
CA ASP A 33 -4.54 19.72 -16.62
C ASP A 33 -5.35 20.73 -17.44
N GLU A 34 -4.91 21.05 -18.67
CA GLU A 34 -5.61 21.96 -19.58
C GLU A 34 -6.75 21.27 -20.36
N ALA A 35 -6.51 20.04 -20.83
CA ALA A 35 -7.40 19.32 -21.71
C ALA A 35 -7.39 17.80 -21.42
N PRO A 36 -8.25 17.32 -20.50
CA PRO A 36 -8.44 15.90 -20.26
C PRO A 36 -8.83 15.14 -21.54
N ILE A 37 -8.31 13.92 -21.72
CA ILE A 37 -8.66 13.09 -22.89
C ILE A 37 -10.00 12.40 -22.62
N ALA A 38 -10.94 12.57 -23.55
CA ALA A 38 -12.24 11.94 -23.50
C ALA A 38 -12.13 10.41 -23.68
N ALA A 39 -12.25 9.67 -22.58
CA ALA A 39 -12.28 8.22 -22.51
C ALA A 39 -13.27 7.77 -21.41
N LYS A 40 -13.46 6.46 -21.26
CA LYS A 40 -14.28 5.88 -20.18
C LYS A 40 -13.45 4.83 -19.42
N PRO A 41 -12.92 5.16 -18.23
CA PRO A 41 -12.95 6.46 -17.54
C PRO A 41 -12.08 7.53 -18.26
N PRO A 42 -12.34 8.83 -18.03
CA PRO A 42 -11.57 9.91 -18.65
C PRO A 42 -10.12 9.90 -18.17
N VAL A 43 -9.20 10.29 -19.06
CA VAL A 43 -7.79 10.46 -18.72
C VAL A 43 -7.62 11.89 -18.19
N THR A 44 -7.36 12.00 -16.90
CA THR A 44 -7.02 13.25 -16.22
C THR A 44 -5.65 13.09 -15.57
N SER A 45 -5.00 14.20 -15.19
CA SER A 45 -3.77 14.16 -14.40
C SER A 45 -3.92 13.32 -13.13
N ALA A 46 -5.05 13.48 -12.42
CA ALA A 46 -5.32 12.72 -11.21
C ALA A 46 -5.41 11.20 -11.48
N ASN A 47 -6.15 10.79 -12.51
CA ASN A 47 -6.30 9.37 -12.81
C ASN A 47 -5.00 8.78 -13.40
N LEU A 48 -4.23 9.53 -14.19
CA LEU A 48 -2.91 9.10 -14.65
C LEU A 48 -1.95 8.90 -13.47
N ALA A 49 -1.92 9.84 -12.53
CA ALA A 49 -1.13 9.70 -11.31
C ALA A 49 -1.57 8.48 -10.49
N ALA A 50 -2.88 8.21 -10.40
CA ALA A 50 -3.42 7.02 -9.74
C ALA A 50 -2.97 5.73 -10.44
N ILE A 51 -3.01 5.65 -11.78
CA ILE A 51 -2.50 4.50 -12.54
C ILE A 51 -1.00 4.29 -12.27
N LEU A 52 -0.19 5.34 -12.38
CA LEU A 52 1.25 5.23 -12.17
C LEU A 52 1.60 4.85 -10.72
N GLY A 53 0.79 5.29 -9.75
CA GLY A 53 0.91 4.93 -8.34
C GLY A 53 0.64 3.45 -8.05
N ARG A 54 -0.06 2.73 -8.94
CA ARG A 54 -0.31 1.29 -8.81
C ARG A 54 0.96 0.45 -8.88
N ALA A 55 2.09 1.00 -9.33
CA ALA A 55 3.40 0.37 -9.21
C ALA A 55 3.79 0.02 -7.77
N ASN A 56 3.19 0.69 -6.78
CA ASN A 56 3.36 0.42 -5.36
C ASN A 56 2.37 -0.64 -4.83
N SER A 57 1.67 -1.38 -5.69
CA SER A 57 0.69 -2.41 -5.32
C SER A 57 1.08 -3.77 -5.91
N PRO A 58 1.17 -4.85 -5.11
CA PRO A 58 1.57 -6.16 -5.62
C PRO A 58 0.58 -6.69 -6.66
N LYS A 59 -0.73 -6.37 -6.53
CA LYS A 59 -1.78 -6.76 -7.49
C LYS A 59 -1.64 -6.10 -8.87
N ASN A 60 -0.96 -4.95 -8.94
CA ASN A 60 -0.92 -4.12 -10.15
C ASN A 60 0.49 -3.83 -10.65
N VAL A 61 1.53 -4.39 -10.01
CA VAL A 61 2.92 -4.10 -10.36
C VAL A 61 3.29 -4.55 -11.78
N TRP A 62 2.53 -5.49 -12.34
CA TRP A 62 2.60 -5.90 -13.76
C TRP A 62 2.40 -4.72 -14.73
N GLN A 63 1.68 -3.67 -14.32
CA GLN A 63 1.38 -2.50 -15.16
C GLN A 63 2.63 -1.67 -15.47
N VAL A 64 3.68 -1.79 -14.65
CA VAL A 64 4.94 -1.03 -14.80
C VAL A 64 5.58 -1.24 -16.17
N ALA A 65 5.49 -2.46 -16.71
CA ALA A 65 5.96 -2.80 -18.07
C ALA A 65 5.31 -1.92 -19.16
N TYR A 66 4.08 -1.44 -18.94
CA TYR A 66 3.33 -0.65 -19.90
C TYR A 66 3.51 0.86 -19.71
N PHE A 67 4.10 1.34 -18.61
CA PHE A 67 4.11 2.77 -18.31
C PHE A 67 4.81 3.66 -19.36
N PRO A 68 5.98 3.28 -19.92
CA PRO A 68 6.56 4.05 -21.02
C PRO A 68 5.66 4.14 -22.25
N ARG A 69 5.04 3.01 -22.62
CA ARG A 69 4.08 2.93 -23.74
C ARG A 69 2.82 3.76 -23.46
N LEU A 70 2.29 3.69 -22.24
CA LEU A 70 1.12 4.46 -21.81
C LEU A 70 1.35 5.96 -22.02
N ILE A 71 2.50 6.48 -21.59
CA ILE A 71 2.85 7.89 -21.77
C ILE A 71 2.92 8.23 -23.26
N HIS A 72 3.61 7.40 -24.05
CA HIS A 72 3.73 7.59 -25.49
C HIS A 72 2.38 7.60 -26.23
N ASP A 73 1.46 6.73 -25.85
CA ASP A 73 0.13 6.62 -26.48
C ASP A 73 -0.75 7.80 -26.09
N LEU A 74 -0.75 8.19 -24.81
CA LEU A 74 -1.56 9.30 -24.32
C LEU A 74 -1.12 10.66 -24.90
N GLU A 75 0.18 10.87 -25.13
CA GLU A 75 0.68 12.06 -25.85
C GLU A 75 0.08 12.20 -27.26
N GLN A 76 -0.29 11.07 -27.87
CA GLN A 76 -0.92 11.02 -29.20
C GLN A 76 -2.45 10.93 -29.14
N GLY A 77 -3.03 10.94 -27.93
CA GLY A 77 -4.46 10.75 -27.71
C GLY A 77 -4.94 9.30 -27.88
N ASP A 78 -4.04 8.33 -28.02
CA ASP A 78 -4.40 6.91 -28.05
C ASP A 78 -4.66 6.41 -26.62
N THR A 79 -5.88 5.93 -26.39
CA THR A 79 -6.33 5.47 -25.07
C THR A 79 -6.38 3.94 -24.96
N THR A 80 -5.83 3.21 -25.94
CA THR A 80 -5.85 1.75 -25.97
C THR A 80 -5.16 1.13 -24.76
N VAL A 81 -3.92 1.54 -24.47
CA VAL A 81 -3.20 1.03 -23.30
C VAL A 81 -3.84 1.50 -22.00
N TRP A 82 -4.31 2.75 -21.95
CA TRP A 82 -5.07 3.28 -20.82
C TRP A 82 -6.26 2.38 -20.45
N MET A 83 -7.12 2.07 -21.42
CA MET A 83 -8.28 1.21 -21.21
C MET A 83 -7.85 -0.17 -20.72
N GLY A 84 -6.82 -0.76 -21.35
CA GLY A 84 -6.33 -2.08 -21.00
C GLY A 84 -5.71 -2.20 -19.60
N LEU A 85 -5.15 -1.12 -19.07
CA LEU A 85 -4.66 -1.05 -17.68
C LEU A 85 -5.79 -0.79 -16.67
N VAL A 86 -6.84 -0.08 -17.09
CA VAL A 86 -8.00 0.20 -16.24
C VAL A 86 -8.87 -1.06 -16.08
N ASP A 87 -9.18 -1.75 -17.19
CA ASP A 87 -10.05 -2.92 -17.19
C ASP A 87 -9.32 -4.25 -16.96
N GLY A 88 -7.98 -4.22 -16.91
CA GLY A 88 -7.15 -5.40 -16.65
C GLY A 88 -6.98 -6.33 -17.85
N SER A 89 -7.48 -5.98 -19.04
CA SER A 89 -7.34 -6.83 -20.23
C SER A 89 -5.89 -7.02 -20.69
N LEU A 90 -4.98 -6.14 -20.25
CA LEU A 90 -3.53 -6.25 -20.50
C LEU A 90 -2.77 -7.03 -19.41
N GLN A 91 -3.43 -7.54 -18.37
CA GLN A 91 -2.76 -8.30 -17.32
C GLN A 91 -2.15 -9.58 -17.89
N PRO A 92 -0.83 -9.79 -17.77
CA PRO A 92 -0.22 -11.04 -18.20
C PRO A 92 -0.63 -12.17 -17.24
N PRO A 93 -0.85 -13.39 -17.75
CA PRO A 93 -1.04 -14.56 -16.90
C PRO A 93 0.21 -14.83 -16.06
N GLU A 94 0.05 -15.34 -14.85
CA GLU A 94 1.16 -15.51 -13.91
C GLU A 94 2.19 -16.54 -14.42
N GLU A 95 1.75 -17.61 -15.09
CA GLU A 95 2.63 -18.65 -15.67
C GLU A 95 3.37 -18.20 -16.95
N ALA A 96 3.03 -17.02 -17.49
CA ALA A 96 3.54 -16.48 -18.74
C ALA A 96 4.96 -15.91 -18.65
N THR A 97 5.29 -15.39 -17.47
CA THR A 97 6.40 -14.46 -17.27
C THR A 97 7.72 -14.98 -17.84
N PRO A 98 8.14 -16.25 -17.61
CA PRO A 98 9.40 -16.77 -18.16
C PRO A 98 9.46 -16.83 -19.69
N PHE A 99 8.31 -16.97 -20.34
CA PHE A 99 8.21 -17.08 -21.80
C PHE A 99 8.18 -15.72 -22.48
N LEU A 100 7.57 -14.72 -21.82
CA LEU A 100 7.52 -13.35 -22.32
C LEU A 100 8.90 -12.69 -22.38
N GLN A 101 9.79 -13.02 -21.42
CA GLN A 101 11.16 -12.49 -21.34
C GLN A 101 12.02 -12.79 -22.58
N ASN A 102 11.70 -13.84 -23.32
CA ASN A 102 12.46 -14.28 -24.50
C ASN A 102 11.60 -14.35 -25.76
N ILE A 103 10.40 -13.75 -25.76
CA ILE A 103 9.39 -14.01 -26.78
C ILE A 103 9.92 -13.77 -28.21
N ASP A 104 10.78 -12.77 -28.39
CA ASP A 104 11.38 -12.42 -29.68
C ASP A 104 12.43 -13.41 -30.18
N ASN A 105 13.02 -14.21 -29.28
CA ASN A 105 13.92 -15.31 -29.63
C ASN A 105 13.16 -16.56 -30.12
N PHE A 106 11.83 -16.59 -30.00
CA PHE A 106 11.03 -17.73 -30.45
C PHE A 106 10.60 -17.61 -31.92
N PRO A 107 10.60 -18.74 -32.67
CA PRO A 107 10.04 -18.79 -34.02
C PRO A 107 8.57 -18.32 -34.08
N PRO A 108 8.08 -17.79 -35.22
CA PRO A 108 6.71 -17.29 -35.34
C PRO A 108 5.62 -18.28 -34.89
N THR A 109 5.76 -19.56 -35.21
CA THR A 109 4.82 -20.62 -34.80
C THR A 109 4.81 -20.85 -33.29
N ALA A 110 5.98 -20.79 -32.65
CA ALA A 110 6.10 -20.89 -31.20
C ALA A 110 5.49 -19.66 -30.51
N ARG A 111 5.68 -18.45 -31.08
CA ARG A 111 4.99 -17.24 -30.59
C ARG A 111 3.47 -17.35 -30.67
N THR A 112 2.90 -17.96 -31.72
CA THR A 112 1.45 -18.21 -31.81
C THR A 112 0.95 -19.20 -30.74
N LEU A 113 1.72 -20.26 -30.46
CA LEU A 113 1.39 -21.22 -29.42
C LEU A 113 1.49 -20.60 -28.02
N ILE A 114 2.55 -19.82 -27.77
CA ILE A 114 2.70 -19.03 -26.54
C ILE A 114 1.50 -18.10 -26.41
N ALA A 115 1.16 -17.29 -27.42
CA ALA A 115 -0.01 -16.41 -27.37
C ALA A 115 -1.33 -17.15 -27.06
N THR A 116 -1.50 -18.37 -27.57
CA THR A 116 -2.67 -19.21 -27.26
C THR A 116 -2.64 -19.71 -25.82
N ALA A 117 -1.49 -20.20 -25.34
CA ALA A 117 -1.30 -20.63 -23.96
C ALA A 117 -1.50 -19.47 -22.97
N LEU A 118 -1.03 -18.26 -23.33
CA LEU A 118 -1.26 -17.04 -22.56
C LEU A 118 -2.75 -16.74 -22.43
N LYS A 119 -3.51 -16.83 -23.51
CA LYS A 119 -4.96 -16.61 -23.44
C LYS A 119 -5.65 -17.61 -22.49
N LEU A 120 -5.30 -18.89 -22.58
CA LEU A 120 -5.83 -19.92 -21.68
C LEU A 120 -5.43 -19.69 -20.22
N ALA A 121 -4.18 -19.28 -19.99
CA ALA A 121 -3.69 -18.93 -18.66
C ALA A 121 -4.40 -17.69 -18.09
N GLN A 122 -4.74 -16.70 -18.93
CA GLN A 122 -5.54 -15.54 -18.52
C GLN A 122 -6.96 -15.95 -18.09
N GLU A 123 -7.58 -16.87 -18.84
CA GLU A 123 -8.89 -17.44 -18.47
C GLU A 123 -8.78 -18.22 -17.13
N ALA A 124 -7.71 -18.97 -16.92
CA ALA A 124 -7.45 -19.68 -15.66
C ALA A 124 -7.20 -18.71 -14.49
N GLN A 125 -6.44 -17.63 -14.69
CA GLN A 125 -6.20 -16.60 -13.68
C GLN A 125 -7.51 -15.92 -13.27
N SER A 126 -8.40 -15.64 -14.22
CA SER A 126 -9.74 -15.12 -13.92
C SER A 126 -10.53 -16.07 -13.02
N LEU A 127 -10.45 -17.38 -13.24
CA LEU A 127 -11.06 -18.39 -12.38
C LEU A 127 -10.39 -18.45 -10.99
N THR A 128 -9.07 -18.37 -10.91
CA THR A 128 -8.33 -18.33 -9.63
C THR A 128 -8.70 -17.08 -8.83
N GLN A 129 -8.78 -15.91 -9.46
CA GLN A 129 -9.22 -14.69 -8.80
C GLN A 129 -10.66 -14.83 -8.31
N THR A 130 -11.55 -15.37 -9.15
CA THR A 130 -12.94 -15.67 -8.74
C THR A 130 -12.98 -16.62 -7.55
N ALA A 131 -12.13 -17.65 -7.52
CA ALA A 131 -12.03 -18.56 -6.38
C ALA A 131 -11.51 -17.86 -5.13
N ALA A 132 -10.54 -16.96 -5.25
CA ALA A 132 -10.04 -16.15 -4.14
C ALA A 132 -11.11 -15.19 -3.60
N ASP A 133 -11.87 -14.56 -4.50
CA ASP A 133 -12.99 -13.69 -4.15
C ASP A 133 -14.10 -14.48 -3.44
N LEU A 134 -14.42 -15.68 -3.93
CA LEU A 134 -15.35 -16.61 -3.27
C LEU A 134 -14.84 -17.11 -1.92
N LEU A 135 -13.54 -17.34 -1.77
CA LEU A 135 -12.94 -17.71 -0.48
C LEU A 135 -13.06 -16.54 0.51
N ASN A 136 -12.74 -15.33 0.06
CA ASN A 136 -12.91 -14.12 0.86
C ASN A 136 -14.39 -13.91 1.24
N GLU A 137 -15.31 -14.08 0.28
CA GLU A 137 -16.76 -14.02 0.55
C GLU A 137 -17.21 -15.14 1.50
N SER A 138 -16.66 -16.34 1.38
CA SER A 138 -16.94 -17.46 2.31
C SER A 138 -16.44 -17.17 3.72
N GLU A 139 -15.29 -16.51 3.85
CA GLU A 139 -14.76 -16.03 5.13
C GLU A 139 -15.70 -14.97 5.72
N GLN A 140 -16.17 -14.01 4.91
CA GLN A 140 -17.18 -13.04 5.33
C GLN A 140 -18.49 -13.72 5.75
N LEU A 141 -18.92 -14.78 5.07
CA LEU A 141 -20.11 -15.56 5.45
C LEU A 141 -19.92 -16.33 6.76
N VAL A 142 -18.71 -16.84 7.05
CA VAL A 142 -18.37 -17.42 8.35
C VAL A 142 -18.43 -16.35 9.45
N LEU A 143 -17.96 -15.14 9.17
CA LEU A 143 -18.03 -14.01 10.12
C LEU A 143 -19.48 -13.58 10.41
N VAL A 144 -20.37 -13.63 9.42
CA VAL A 144 -21.81 -13.41 9.63
C VAL A 144 -22.46 -14.58 10.37
N ALA A 145 -21.93 -15.80 10.23
CA ALA A 145 -22.41 -17.00 10.89
C ALA A 145 -21.95 -17.15 12.35
N ASP A 146 -20.90 -16.45 12.78
CA ASP A 146 -20.53 -16.35 14.20
C ASP A 146 -21.60 -15.54 14.95
N ASP A 147 -22.48 -16.28 15.61
CA ASP A 147 -23.63 -15.81 16.37
C ASP A 147 -23.32 -15.58 17.86
N SER A 148 -22.04 -15.63 18.25
CA SER A 148 -21.64 -15.27 19.60
C SER A 148 -22.02 -13.82 19.93
N LEU A 149 -22.31 -13.56 21.21
CA LEU A 149 -22.64 -12.21 21.67
C LEU A 149 -21.47 -11.25 21.47
N ALA A 150 -20.23 -11.73 21.58
CA ALA A 150 -19.01 -10.97 21.29
C ALA A 150 -18.99 -10.46 19.85
N SER A 151 -19.18 -11.35 18.88
CA SER A 151 -19.17 -11.00 17.45
C SER A 151 -20.37 -10.14 17.07
N LEU A 152 -21.55 -10.40 17.66
CA LEU A 152 -22.72 -9.55 17.49
C LEU A 152 -22.47 -8.12 18.00
N PHE A 153 -21.86 -7.98 19.18
CA PHE A 153 -21.51 -6.67 19.74
C PHE A 153 -20.54 -5.91 18.84
N LEU A 154 -19.45 -6.54 18.41
CA LEU A 154 -18.44 -5.90 17.56
C LEU A 154 -19.03 -5.48 16.21
N ARG A 155 -19.80 -6.35 15.53
CA ARG A 155 -20.49 -5.99 14.28
C ARG A 155 -21.46 -4.82 14.48
N THR A 156 -22.22 -4.85 15.57
CA THR A 156 -23.16 -3.76 15.90
C THR A 156 -22.40 -2.45 16.15
N LEU A 157 -21.28 -2.50 16.87
CA LEU A 157 -20.43 -1.33 17.12
C LEU A 157 -19.87 -0.76 15.81
N ASP A 158 -19.37 -1.63 14.94
CA ASP A 158 -18.80 -1.23 13.64
C ASP A 158 -19.85 -0.62 12.70
N GLU A 159 -21.05 -1.20 12.63
CA GLU A 159 -22.15 -0.69 11.80
C GLU A 159 -22.62 0.69 12.24
N ARG A 160 -22.50 1.01 13.54
CA ARG A 160 -22.81 2.35 14.06
C ARG A 160 -21.69 3.34 13.81
N GLY A 161 -20.44 2.89 13.90
CA GLY A 161 -19.27 3.75 13.80
C GLY A 161 -19.18 4.75 14.97
N PRO A 162 -18.21 5.68 14.92
CA PRO A 162 -18.11 6.75 15.90
C PRO A 162 -19.38 7.62 15.85
N PRO A 163 -20.06 7.88 16.98
CA PRO A 163 -21.23 8.76 17.03
C PRO A 163 -20.87 10.25 16.93
N ALA A 164 -19.61 10.55 16.59
CA ALA A 164 -18.97 11.84 16.74
C ALA A 164 -19.68 12.95 15.96
N ILE A 165 -20.03 14.02 16.69
CA ILE A 165 -20.60 15.25 16.11
C ILE A 165 -19.47 16.22 15.75
N ASP A 166 -18.32 16.10 16.41
CA ASP A 166 -17.11 16.89 16.16
C ASP A 166 -15.81 16.08 16.31
N ALA A 167 -14.68 16.72 16.03
CA ALA A 167 -13.36 16.09 16.05
C ALA A 167 -12.89 15.68 17.45
N THR A 168 -13.39 16.30 18.53
CA THR A 168 -13.02 15.95 19.90
C THR A 168 -13.71 14.65 20.31
N GLU A 169 -15.01 14.54 20.03
CA GLU A 169 -15.76 13.29 20.26
C GLU A 169 -15.20 12.14 19.42
N ASP A 170 -14.80 12.41 18.17
CA ASP A 170 -14.15 11.42 17.31
C ASP A 170 -12.81 10.94 17.91
N TYR A 171 -11.99 11.87 18.38
CA TYR A 171 -10.73 11.57 19.07
C TYR A 171 -10.97 10.73 20.34
N ASP A 172 -11.90 11.15 21.20
CA ASP A 172 -12.19 10.47 22.47
C ASP A 172 -12.70 9.04 22.24
N TYR A 173 -13.55 8.84 21.23
CA TYR A 173 -14.04 7.51 20.84
C TYR A 173 -12.89 6.58 20.44
N HIS A 174 -12.04 6.99 19.51
CA HIS A 174 -10.93 6.15 19.02
C HIS A 174 -9.88 5.91 20.10
N ARG A 175 -9.61 6.91 20.93
CA ARG A 175 -8.76 6.77 22.11
C ARG A 175 -9.30 5.68 23.04
N ASP A 176 -10.56 5.79 23.44
CA ASP A 176 -11.16 4.87 24.42
C ASP A 176 -11.34 3.46 23.83
N LEU A 177 -11.67 3.34 22.55
CA LEU A 177 -11.75 2.06 21.84
C LEU A 177 -10.39 1.36 21.78
N LEU A 178 -9.31 2.10 21.53
CA LEU A 178 -7.94 1.57 21.62
C LEU A 178 -7.63 1.12 23.05
N PHE A 179 -7.92 1.95 24.06
CA PHE A 179 -7.65 1.61 25.46
C PHE A 179 -8.50 0.45 25.98
N LEU A 180 -9.68 0.22 25.43
CA LEU A 180 -10.52 -0.93 25.76
C LEU A 180 -9.75 -2.25 25.57
N SER A 181 -8.93 -2.37 24.52
CA SER A 181 -8.10 -3.56 24.28
C SER A 181 -7.09 -3.87 25.41
N PHE A 182 -6.70 -2.85 26.18
CA PHE A 182 -5.74 -2.94 27.28
C PHE A 182 -6.40 -3.05 28.66
N GLN A 183 -7.72 -2.92 28.78
CA GLN A 183 -8.42 -3.08 30.06
C GLN A 183 -8.59 -4.56 30.43
N GLU A 184 -8.89 -4.81 31.70
CA GLU A 184 -9.33 -6.13 32.16
C GLU A 184 -10.70 -6.49 31.56
N PRO A 185 -10.94 -7.79 31.25
CA PRO A 185 -12.15 -8.27 30.60
C PRO A 185 -13.34 -8.28 31.57
N GLU A 186 -13.86 -7.09 31.89
CA GLU A 186 -14.99 -6.89 32.78
C GLU A 186 -16.19 -6.30 32.05
N GLN A 187 -17.38 -6.81 32.35
CA GLN A 187 -18.64 -6.36 31.75
C GLN A 187 -18.89 -4.87 32.02
N ASP A 188 -18.57 -4.38 33.22
CA ASP A 188 -18.76 -2.99 33.60
C ASP A 188 -17.87 -2.03 32.79
N VAL A 189 -16.67 -2.46 32.39
CA VAL A 189 -15.78 -1.69 31.52
C VAL A 189 -16.38 -1.52 30.13
N VAL A 190 -16.94 -2.59 29.55
CA VAL A 190 -17.61 -2.54 28.24
C VAL A 190 -18.86 -1.67 28.31
N ARG A 191 -19.65 -1.79 29.39
CA ARG A 191 -20.82 -0.93 29.62
C ARG A 191 -20.43 0.54 29.70
N ALA A 192 -19.37 0.85 30.44
CA ALA A 192 -18.86 2.22 30.58
C ALA A 192 -18.46 2.81 29.22
N PHE A 193 -17.74 2.05 28.40
CA PHE A 193 -17.39 2.46 27.03
C PHE A 193 -18.65 2.81 26.23
N VAL A 194 -19.67 1.94 26.21
CA VAL A 194 -20.91 2.19 25.47
C VAL A 194 -21.61 3.45 25.97
N THR A 195 -21.74 3.62 27.29
CA THR A 195 -22.44 4.79 27.87
C THR A 195 -21.70 6.10 27.70
N ASN A 196 -20.38 6.08 27.52
CA ASN A 196 -19.58 7.29 27.33
C ASN A 196 -19.72 7.85 25.91
N HIS A 197 -19.94 6.97 24.92
CA HIS A 197 -19.90 7.35 23.51
C HIS A 197 -21.28 7.34 22.86
N PHE A 198 -22.16 6.41 23.22
CA PHE A 198 -23.47 6.26 22.58
C PHE A 198 -24.60 6.79 23.45
N ILE A 199 -25.67 7.27 22.80
CA ILE A 199 -26.91 7.70 23.46
C ILE A 199 -28.14 7.13 22.74
N GLY A 200 -29.30 7.17 23.41
CA GLY A 200 -30.57 6.77 22.82
C GLY A 200 -30.57 5.31 22.34
N LEU A 201 -31.19 5.06 21.17
CA LEU A 201 -31.39 3.71 20.65
C LEU A 201 -30.07 2.96 20.39
N ASP A 202 -29.01 3.67 20.02
CA ASP A 202 -27.71 3.04 19.75
C ASP A 202 -27.07 2.50 21.04
N ALA A 203 -27.11 3.30 22.11
CA ALA A 203 -26.69 2.85 23.44
C ALA A 203 -27.55 1.69 23.95
N ASP A 204 -28.88 1.81 23.83
CA ASP A 204 -29.81 0.77 24.29
C ASP A 204 -29.56 -0.57 23.59
N ASN A 205 -29.34 -0.54 22.28
CA ASN A 205 -29.03 -1.75 21.50
C ASN A 205 -27.71 -2.39 21.95
N LEU A 206 -26.62 -1.61 22.04
CA LEU A 206 -25.31 -2.12 22.45
C LEU A 206 -25.34 -2.65 23.89
N LEU A 207 -25.95 -1.91 24.83
CA LEU A 207 -26.08 -2.32 26.22
C LEU A 207 -26.95 -3.57 26.40
N SER A 208 -27.97 -3.77 25.54
CA SER A 208 -28.78 -4.98 25.58
C SER A 208 -27.97 -6.23 25.25
N ILE A 209 -27.05 -6.14 24.27
CA ILE A 209 -26.14 -7.24 23.93
C ILE A 209 -25.19 -7.50 25.11
N VAL A 210 -24.56 -6.44 25.65
CA VAL A 210 -23.62 -6.56 26.77
C VAL A 210 -24.28 -7.16 28.00
N ALA A 211 -25.55 -6.83 28.28
CA ALA A 211 -26.29 -7.37 29.42
C ALA A 211 -26.52 -8.90 29.37
N GLU A 212 -26.60 -9.47 28.17
CA GLU A 212 -26.76 -10.92 27.96
C GLU A 212 -25.41 -11.67 27.99
N MET A 213 -24.28 -10.95 27.91
CA MET A 213 -22.96 -11.57 27.92
C MET A 213 -22.65 -12.24 29.26
N THR A 214 -22.20 -13.49 29.19
CA THR A 214 -21.57 -14.19 30.30
C THR A 214 -20.11 -13.75 30.45
N PRO A 215 -19.43 -14.07 31.57
CA PRO A 215 -17.99 -13.83 31.70
C PRO A 215 -17.15 -14.47 30.57
N ALA A 216 -17.59 -15.60 30.02
CA ALA A 216 -16.91 -16.24 28.90
C ALA A 216 -17.09 -15.45 27.59
N ASP A 217 -18.26 -14.83 27.38
CA ASP A 217 -18.50 -13.96 26.22
C ASP A 217 -17.69 -12.67 26.30
N ILE A 218 -17.51 -12.12 27.51
CA ILE A 218 -16.63 -10.96 27.73
C ILE A 218 -15.16 -11.33 27.45
N GLU A 219 -14.69 -12.49 27.93
CA GLU A 219 -13.34 -12.95 27.62
C GLU A 219 -13.15 -13.13 26.10
N GLU A 220 -14.14 -13.70 25.41
CA GLU A 220 -14.13 -13.86 23.96
C GLU A 220 -14.14 -12.52 23.22
N LEU A 221 -14.93 -11.54 23.66
CA LEU A 221 -14.91 -10.17 23.14
C LEU A 221 -13.51 -9.57 23.21
N TYR A 222 -12.85 -9.65 24.36
CA TYR A 222 -11.49 -9.12 24.53
C TYR A 222 -10.46 -9.92 23.73
N ARG A 223 -10.62 -11.24 23.61
CA ARG A 223 -9.78 -12.07 22.73
C ARG A 223 -9.89 -11.59 21.29
N GLN A 224 -11.10 -11.29 20.81
CA GLN A 224 -11.32 -10.79 19.45
C GLN A 224 -10.76 -9.37 19.28
N ILE A 225 -11.03 -8.44 20.20
CA ILE A 225 -10.49 -7.08 20.15
C ILE A 225 -8.95 -7.11 20.07
N ARG A 226 -8.29 -7.96 20.86
CA ARG A 226 -6.81 -8.02 20.95
C ARG A 226 -6.14 -8.80 19.82
N PHE A 227 -6.75 -9.87 19.33
CA PHE A 227 -6.04 -10.88 18.53
C PHE A 227 -6.76 -11.36 17.27
N ASP A 228 -7.98 -10.91 17.00
CA ASP A 228 -8.66 -11.29 15.75
C ASP A 228 -7.93 -10.65 14.54
N PRO A 229 -7.45 -11.42 13.55
CA PRO A 229 -6.90 -10.86 12.32
C PRO A 229 -7.89 -9.92 11.61
N GLN A 230 -9.20 -10.12 11.81
CA GLN A 230 -10.23 -9.22 11.32
C GLN A 230 -10.39 -7.98 12.21
N SER A 231 -10.11 -8.05 13.52
CA SER A 231 -9.93 -6.83 14.32
C SER A 231 -8.69 -6.06 13.89
N MET A 232 -7.65 -6.72 13.35
CA MET A 232 -6.55 -6.02 12.69
C MET A 232 -6.95 -5.34 11.39
N VAL A 233 -7.92 -5.86 10.61
CA VAL A 233 -8.48 -5.21 9.41
C VAL A 233 -9.46 -4.08 9.78
N ARG A 234 -10.31 -4.29 10.80
CA ARG A 234 -11.19 -3.27 11.38
C ARG A 234 -10.37 -2.15 12.05
N ALA A 235 -9.32 -2.51 12.78
CA ALA A 235 -8.31 -1.61 13.29
C ALA A 235 -7.52 -0.95 12.16
N ALA A 236 -7.20 -1.64 11.07
CA ALA A 236 -6.40 -1.10 9.96
C ALA A 236 -7.01 0.16 9.34
N ASN A 237 -8.33 0.34 9.38
CA ASN A 237 -8.98 1.51 8.79
C ASN A 237 -9.19 2.65 9.80
N THR A 238 -9.43 2.39 11.08
CA THR A 238 -9.76 3.46 12.05
C THR A 238 -8.78 3.56 13.24
N ASN A 239 -8.46 2.45 13.93
CA ASN A 239 -7.50 2.49 15.05
C ASN A 239 -6.04 2.62 14.59
N ASN A 240 -5.68 2.09 13.44
CA ASN A 240 -4.36 2.22 12.84
C ASN A 240 -4.14 3.65 12.37
N TYR A 241 -5.18 4.31 11.82
CA TYR A 241 -5.10 5.73 11.48
C TYR A 241 -4.92 6.59 12.74
N PHE A 242 -5.70 6.32 13.80
CA PHE A 242 -5.52 6.97 15.11
C PHE A 242 -4.10 6.78 15.66
N LEU A 243 -3.57 5.55 15.67
CA LEU A 243 -2.22 5.26 16.13
C LEU A 243 -1.14 5.92 15.27
N VAL A 244 -1.28 5.87 13.95
CA VAL A 244 -0.38 6.56 13.02
C VAL A 244 -0.40 8.07 13.28
N LYS A 245 -1.57 8.67 13.54
CA LYS A 245 -1.66 10.08 13.95
C LYS A 245 -0.98 10.35 15.28
N VAL A 246 -1.15 9.50 16.29
CA VAL A 246 -0.41 9.61 17.56
C VAL A 246 1.10 9.68 17.31
N MET A 247 1.65 8.85 16.42
CA MET A 247 3.08 8.90 16.11
C MET A 247 3.45 10.14 15.29
N ILE A 248 2.77 10.40 14.16
CA ILE A 248 3.08 11.53 13.27
C ILE A 248 3.03 12.87 14.01
N CYS A 249 2.01 13.10 14.83
CA CYS A 249 1.86 14.35 15.58
C CYS A 249 2.99 14.58 16.60
N ASN A 250 3.66 13.52 17.05
CA ASN A 250 4.69 13.58 18.08
C ASN A 250 6.13 13.41 17.57
N GLU A 251 6.28 12.74 16.43
CA GLU A 251 7.57 12.31 15.89
C GLU A 251 7.92 13.04 14.60
N GLU A 252 6.94 13.46 13.80
CA GLU A 252 7.16 14.07 12.48
C GLU A 252 6.85 15.58 12.47
N VAL A 253 5.67 15.96 12.98
CA VAL A 253 5.19 17.35 13.00
C VAL A 253 6.14 18.31 13.73
N PRO A 254 6.83 17.93 14.83
CA PRO A 254 7.81 18.83 15.45
C PRO A 254 9.00 19.21 14.55
N PHE A 255 9.25 18.46 13.48
CA PHE A 255 10.37 18.67 12.54
C PHE A 255 9.92 19.11 11.14
N SER A 256 8.61 19.21 10.90
CA SER A 256 8.02 19.47 9.59
C SER A 256 6.95 20.55 9.65
N SER A 257 6.62 21.17 8.52
CA SER A 257 5.49 22.10 8.41
C SER A 257 4.74 21.90 7.11
N LEU A 258 3.43 22.17 7.12
CA LEU A 258 2.61 22.11 5.90
C LEU A 258 3.11 23.06 4.81
N GLU A 259 3.62 24.23 5.20
CA GLU A 259 4.25 25.18 4.27
C GLU A 259 5.50 24.57 3.62
N GLY A 260 6.37 23.94 4.42
CA GLY A 260 7.58 23.27 3.90
C GLY A 260 7.26 22.08 2.99
N VAL A 261 6.18 21.35 3.27
CA VAL A 261 5.71 20.25 2.40
C VAL A 261 5.28 20.78 1.03
N ALA A 262 4.50 21.86 1.00
CA ALA A 262 4.04 22.42 -0.27
C ALA A 262 5.21 22.94 -1.12
N GLU A 263 6.21 23.55 -0.50
CA GLU A 263 7.46 23.96 -1.16
C GLU A 263 8.23 22.74 -1.71
N GLU A 264 8.36 21.68 -0.91
CA GLU A 264 9.08 20.46 -1.33
C GLU A 264 8.38 19.75 -2.49
N ILE A 265 7.05 19.62 -2.46
CA ILE A 265 6.26 19.03 -3.56
C ILE A 265 6.48 19.80 -4.87
N ALA A 266 6.60 21.13 -4.81
CA ALA A 266 6.87 21.97 -5.99
C ALA A 266 8.27 21.73 -6.57
N ASN A 267 9.24 21.33 -5.73
CA ASN A 267 10.62 21.03 -6.14
C ASN A 267 10.82 19.60 -6.65
N TYR A 268 9.83 18.73 -6.52
CA TYR A 268 9.92 17.38 -7.04
C TYR A 268 10.08 17.35 -8.56
N ARG A 269 10.86 16.37 -9.04
CA ARG A 269 11.12 16.17 -10.48
C ARG A 269 9.86 15.85 -11.28
N ILE A 270 8.81 15.34 -10.64
CA ILE A 270 7.50 15.04 -11.26
C ILE A 270 6.38 15.48 -10.32
N PRO A 271 6.07 16.79 -10.26
CA PRO A 271 5.09 17.33 -9.31
C PRO A 271 3.70 16.70 -9.47
N GLY A 272 3.31 16.37 -10.71
CA GLY A 272 2.00 15.76 -11.02
C GLY A 272 1.72 14.44 -10.28
N LEU A 273 2.76 13.71 -9.84
CA LEU A 273 2.60 12.49 -9.03
C LEU A 273 2.44 12.76 -7.53
N ALA A 274 2.78 13.95 -7.06
CA ALA A 274 2.85 14.28 -5.63
C ALA A 274 1.75 15.27 -5.19
N ARG A 275 1.07 15.96 -6.11
CA ARG A 275 0.00 16.92 -5.76
C ARG A 275 -1.05 16.32 -4.83
N SER A 276 -1.61 15.17 -5.18
CA SER A 276 -2.62 14.49 -4.34
C SER A 276 -2.04 13.89 -3.05
N LYS A 277 -0.72 13.78 -2.92
CA LYS A 277 -0.06 13.35 -1.68
C LYS A 277 0.03 14.49 -0.66
N GLY A 278 0.11 15.74 -1.12
CA GLY A 278 0.01 16.91 -0.24
C GLY A 278 -1.32 16.96 0.49
N ASP A 279 -2.43 16.74 -0.23
CA ASP A 279 -3.77 16.70 0.36
C ASP A 279 -3.93 15.58 1.40
N ILE A 280 -3.35 14.40 1.12
CA ILE A 280 -3.33 13.29 2.08
C ILE A 280 -2.53 13.66 3.33
N LEU A 281 -1.37 14.31 3.17
CA LEU A 281 -0.57 14.72 4.32
C LEU A 281 -1.28 15.78 5.17
N ASP A 282 -1.95 16.74 4.54
CA ASP A 282 -2.76 17.75 5.24
C ASP A 282 -3.85 17.10 6.09
N ASP A 283 -4.54 16.08 5.56
CA ASP A 283 -5.48 15.27 6.35
C ASP A 283 -4.80 14.50 7.50
N LEU A 284 -3.62 13.92 7.27
CA LEU A 284 -2.87 13.16 8.28
C LEU A 284 -2.34 14.02 9.43
N VAL A 285 -1.88 15.24 9.17
CA VAL A 285 -1.38 16.14 10.23
C VAL A 285 -2.45 17.08 10.76
N GLY A 286 -3.57 17.21 10.03
CA GLY A 286 -4.75 17.93 10.47
C GLY A 286 -5.29 17.37 11.79
N GLY A 287 -5.55 18.26 12.74
CA GLY A 287 -6.09 17.90 14.05
C GLY A 287 -5.05 17.40 15.06
N CYS A 288 -3.74 17.50 14.78
CA CYS A 288 -2.69 17.13 15.74
C CYS A 288 -2.78 17.87 17.09
N ASP A 289 -3.42 19.05 17.15
CA ASP A 289 -3.68 19.77 18.41
C ASP A 289 -4.59 18.99 19.40
N LEU A 290 -5.36 18.01 18.90
CA LEU A 290 -6.21 17.13 19.73
C LEU A 290 -5.44 15.93 20.29
N TYR A 291 -4.32 15.57 19.66
CA TYR A 291 -3.52 14.42 20.06
C TYR A 291 -2.58 14.79 21.21
N PRO A 292 -2.21 13.83 22.08
CA PRO A 292 -1.32 14.13 23.20
C PRO A 292 0.01 14.64 22.65
N THR A 293 0.48 15.77 23.16
CA THR A 293 1.79 16.32 22.82
C THR A 293 2.86 15.66 23.69
N GLY A 294 3.48 14.63 23.15
CA GLY A 294 4.83 14.19 23.48
C GLY A 294 5.87 15.08 22.79
N THR A 295 7.09 15.08 23.32
CA THR A 295 8.24 15.64 22.62
C THR A 295 9.28 14.54 22.54
N VAL A 296 9.67 14.19 21.32
CA VAL A 296 10.88 13.41 21.11
C VAL A 296 12.10 14.34 21.25
N PRO A 297 13.29 13.82 21.61
CA PRO A 297 14.50 14.63 21.63
C PRO A 297 14.75 15.30 20.27
N ALA A 298 15.38 16.48 20.25
CA ALA A 298 15.74 17.13 18.98
C ALA A 298 16.63 16.26 18.07
N SER A 299 17.30 15.27 18.64
CA SER A 299 18.10 14.27 17.93
C SER A 299 17.30 13.08 17.39
N PHE A 300 15.97 13.10 17.44
CA PHE A 300 15.14 11.94 17.09
C PHE A 300 15.32 11.50 15.62
N HIS A 301 15.49 12.46 14.71
CA HIS A 301 15.77 12.20 13.29
C HIS A 301 17.27 12.14 12.95
N GLU A 302 18.16 12.15 13.94
CA GLU A 302 19.57 11.89 13.67
C GLU A 302 19.76 10.44 13.20
N PRO A 303 20.53 10.19 12.12
CA PRO A 303 20.65 8.85 11.58
C PRO A 303 21.22 7.84 12.59
N VAL A 304 20.61 6.66 12.62
CA VAL A 304 21.18 5.52 13.35
C VAL A 304 22.45 5.06 12.63
N THR A 305 23.52 4.85 13.38
CA THR A 305 24.81 4.37 12.87
C THR A 305 25.02 2.90 13.19
N GLY A 306 25.76 2.20 12.32
CA GLY A 306 26.01 0.76 12.45
C GLY A 306 26.94 0.33 13.60
N ASP A 307 27.46 1.26 14.40
CA ASP A 307 28.44 0.96 15.46
C ASP A 307 27.82 0.08 16.55
N GLY A 308 28.30 -1.18 16.66
CA GLY A 308 27.76 -2.14 17.62
C GLY A 308 26.39 -2.72 17.24
N SER A 309 25.96 -2.53 15.99
CA SER A 309 24.72 -3.11 15.48
C SER A 309 24.79 -4.64 15.45
N VAL A 310 23.67 -5.29 15.81
CA VAL A 310 23.40 -6.67 15.38
C VAL A 310 23.36 -6.70 13.86
N PRO A 311 23.58 -7.85 13.18
CA PRO A 311 23.44 -7.89 11.73
C PRO A 311 22.12 -7.28 11.27
N VAL A 312 22.18 -6.44 10.23
CA VAL A 312 21.01 -5.76 9.67
C VAL A 312 20.87 -6.14 8.19
N LEU A 313 19.63 -6.39 7.77
CA LEU A 313 19.24 -6.54 6.38
C LEU A 313 18.28 -5.40 6.01
N ILE A 314 18.62 -4.62 5.00
CA ILE A 314 17.80 -3.57 4.42
C ILE A 314 17.24 -4.08 3.09
N LEU A 315 15.91 -4.10 2.98
CA LEU A 315 15.21 -4.48 1.76
C LEU A 315 14.45 -3.27 1.21
N SER A 316 14.71 -2.89 -0.04
CA SER A 316 14.08 -1.71 -0.66
C SER A 316 13.52 -2.01 -2.05
N GLY A 317 12.29 -1.58 -2.32
CA GLY A 317 11.63 -1.74 -3.61
C GLY A 317 11.80 -0.50 -4.49
N THR A 318 12.13 -0.67 -5.77
CA THR A 318 12.35 0.49 -6.68
C THR A 318 11.09 1.33 -6.93
N ASN A 319 9.91 0.77 -6.67
CA ASN A 319 8.61 1.40 -6.89
C ASN A 319 7.95 1.85 -5.58
N ASP A 320 8.67 1.81 -4.45
CA ASP A 320 8.15 2.25 -3.16
C ASP A 320 7.91 3.76 -3.15
N THR A 321 6.65 4.16 -2.94
CA THR A 321 6.22 5.56 -2.85
C THR A 321 5.85 6.00 -1.44
N GLN A 322 6.00 5.12 -0.44
CA GLN A 322 5.72 5.41 0.98
C GLN A 322 7.02 5.61 1.75
N THR A 323 7.97 4.69 1.56
CA THR A 323 9.33 4.78 2.10
C THR A 323 10.29 4.89 0.92
N ALA A 324 10.53 6.14 0.49
CA ALA A 324 11.22 6.44 -0.76
C ALA A 324 12.56 5.71 -0.89
N THR A 325 12.92 5.31 -2.10
CA THR A 325 14.15 4.54 -2.34
C THR A 325 15.41 5.27 -1.89
N THR A 326 15.41 6.61 -1.93
CA THR A 326 16.51 7.46 -1.47
C THR A 326 16.69 7.40 0.05
N TRP A 327 15.63 7.12 0.82
CA TRP A 327 15.73 6.94 2.27
C TRP A 327 16.46 5.64 2.61
N ALA A 328 16.22 4.58 1.84
CA ALA A 328 16.95 3.33 1.99
C ALA A 328 18.43 3.47 1.59
N ASP A 329 18.74 4.28 0.56
CA ASP A 329 20.14 4.59 0.23
C ASP A 329 20.83 5.34 1.37
N ALA A 330 20.20 6.38 1.92
CA ALA A 330 20.74 7.13 3.06
C ALA A 330 20.93 6.22 4.29
N LEU A 331 19.97 5.33 4.57
CA LEU A 331 20.09 4.38 5.69
C LEU A 331 21.24 3.39 5.48
N ALA A 332 21.45 2.90 4.26
CA ALA A 332 22.54 1.99 3.95
C ALA A 332 23.92 2.66 4.08
N GLU A 333 24.01 3.98 3.87
CA GLU A 333 25.24 4.76 4.10
C GLU A 333 25.57 4.88 5.60
N THR A 334 24.58 5.00 6.48
CA THR A 334 24.80 5.19 7.93
C THR A 334 24.89 3.87 8.70
N LEU A 335 24.14 2.85 8.29
CA LEU A 335 24.20 1.50 8.88
C LEU A 335 25.34 0.68 8.27
N VAL A 336 26.57 1.11 8.53
CA VAL A 336 27.78 0.40 8.09
C VAL A 336 27.76 -1.05 8.56
N GLY A 337 27.86 -1.98 7.61
CA GLY A 337 27.79 -3.43 7.86
C GLY A 337 26.43 -4.06 7.61
N ALA A 338 25.39 -3.26 7.33
CA ALA A 338 24.12 -3.78 6.85
C ALA A 338 24.27 -4.42 5.46
N GLN A 339 23.54 -5.52 5.24
CA GLN A 339 23.33 -6.08 3.92
C GLN A 339 22.18 -5.33 3.25
N PHE A 340 22.44 -4.66 2.13
CA PHE A 340 21.43 -3.83 1.47
C PHE A 340 21.05 -4.39 0.10
N ILE A 341 19.81 -4.83 -0.05
CA ILE A 341 19.30 -5.41 -1.29
C ILE A 341 18.15 -4.56 -1.83
N ARG A 342 18.29 -4.19 -3.11
CA ARG A 342 17.27 -3.47 -3.88
C ARG A 342 16.53 -4.44 -4.81
N PHE A 343 15.20 -4.35 -4.81
CA PHE A 343 14.31 -5.19 -5.61
C PHE A 343 13.69 -4.35 -6.73
N PRO A 344 14.11 -4.57 -7.99
CA PRO A 344 13.43 -4.01 -9.15
C PRO A 344 11.96 -4.42 -9.14
N ASN A 345 11.10 -3.54 -9.66
CA ASN A 345 9.68 -3.80 -9.83
C ASN A 345 8.94 -4.25 -8.55
N ALA A 346 9.39 -3.80 -7.38
CA ALA A 346 8.73 -4.03 -6.10
C ALA A 346 8.38 -2.70 -5.43
N GLY A 347 7.21 -2.63 -4.80
CA GLY A 347 6.77 -1.48 -4.03
C GLY A 347 7.00 -1.66 -2.53
N HIS A 348 6.18 -0.96 -1.74
CA HIS A 348 6.26 -0.91 -0.29
C HIS A 348 6.06 -2.28 0.36
N ALA A 349 6.95 -2.61 1.29
CA ALA A 349 7.08 -3.94 1.88
C ALA A 349 7.35 -5.02 0.82
N VAL A 350 8.58 -5.06 0.29
CA VAL A 350 8.99 -5.91 -0.85
C VAL A 350 8.67 -7.40 -0.71
N ILE A 351 8.58 -7.91 0.52
CA ILE A 351 8.18 -9.29 0.85
C ILE A 351 6.79 -9.63 0.29
N ARG A 352 5.93 -8.63 0.12
CA ARG A 352 4.59 -8.77 -0.48
C ARG A 352 4.62 -8.90 -2.01
N PHE A 353 5.74 -8.58 -2.65
CA PHE A 353 5.89 -8.54 -4.11
C PHE A 353 6.70 -9.71 -4.66
N SER A 354 7.60 -10.29 -3.87
CA SER A 354 8.67 -11.11 -4.40
C SER A 354 8.97 -12.32 -3.51
N GLU A 355 8.92 -13.52 -4.09
CA GLU A 355 9.41 -14.73 -3.44
C GLU A 355 10.92 -14.64 -3.17
N CYS A 356 11.68 -14.04 -4.09
CA CYS A 356 13.09 -13.72 -3.90
C CYS A 356 13.33 -12.88 -2.62
N ALA A 357 12.45 -11.92 -2.32
CA ALA A 357 12.56 -11.14 -1.08
C ALA A 357 12.27 -11.98 0.18
N LYS A 358 11.31 -12.92 0.11
CA LYS A 358 11.02 -13.84 1.22
C LYS A 358 12.19 -14.80 1.46
N ASP A 359 12.74 -15.37 0.40
CA ASP A 359 13.88 -16.29 0.47
C ASP A 359 15.12 -15.62 1.06
N ILE A 360 15.42 -14.39 0.61
CA ILE A 360 16.52 -13.58 1.16
C ILE A 360 16.28 -13.27 2.64
N GLY A 361 15.07 -12.88 3.02
CA GLY A 361 14.71 -12.62 4.41
C GLY A 361 14.86 -13.86 5.30
N ALA A 362 14.39 -15.02 4.83
CA ALA A 362 14.53 -16.29 5.55
C ALA A 362 16.00 -16.70 5.69
N ALA A 363 16.78 -16.63 4.60
CA ALA A 363 18.21 -16.95 4.62
C ALA A 363 19.00 -16.06 5.60
N PHE A 364 18.65 -14.78 5.69
CA PHE A 364 19.25 -13.86 6.64
C PHE A 364 18.87 -14.20 8.09
N ILE A 365 17.61 -14.54 8.37
CA ILE A 365 17.20 -14.95 9.72
C ILE A 365 17.93 -16.25 10.13
N ASP A 366 18.09 -17.20 9.22
CA ASP A 366 18.76 -18.48 9.48
C ASP A 366 20.27 -18.31 9.71
N ASN A 367 20.93 -17.42 8.97
CA ASN A 367 22.35 -17.12 9.14
C ASN A 367 22.67 -15.65 8.86
N PRO A 368 22.48 -14.75 9.84
CA PRO A 368 22.58 -13.31 9.61
C PRO A 368 24.00 -12.80 9.37
N GLN A 369 25.01 -13.64 9.65
CA GLN A 369 26.42 -13.33 9.41
C GLN A 369 26.86 -13.71 7.98
N ALA A 370 26.10 -14.56 7.30
CA ALA A 370 26.38 -14.91 5.91
C ALA A 370 25.81 -13.85 4.96
N GLU A 371 26.53 -13.60 3.88
CA GLU A 371 26.03 -12.77 2.79
C GLU A 371 24.83 -13.46 2.13
N VAL A 372 23.72 -12.73 2.01
CA VAL A 372 22.51 -13.24 1.36
C VAL A 372 22.72 -13.35 -0.15
N ASN A 373 22.24 -14.43 -0.75
CA ASN A 373 22.27 -14.56 -2.20
C ASN A 373 21.13 -13.75 -2.83
N SER A 374 21.48 -12.62 -3.46
CA SER A 374 20.51 -11.74 -4.12
C SER A 374 20.42 -11.92 -5.63
N ALA A 375 20.96 -12.99 -6.21
CA ALA A 375 21.00 -13.17 -7.66
C ALA A 375 19.59 -13.18 -8.31
N CYS A 376 18.57 -13.62 -7.58
CA CYS A 376 17.19 -13.66 -8.06
C CYS A 376 16.57 -12.27 -8.32
N THR A 377 17.19 -11.18 -7.84
CA THR A 377 16.69 -9.82 -8.12
C THR A 377 16.85 -9.40 -9.58
N ALA A 378 17.80 -10.02 -10.30
CA ALA A 378 18.05 -9.73 -11.71
C ALA A 378 16.82 -10.01 -12.59
N ASP A 379 16.03 -11.04 -12.22
CA ASP A 379 14.85 -11.46 -12.98
C ASP A 379 13.60 -10.61 -12.71
N LEU A 380 13.68 -9.67 -11.74
CA LEU A 380 12.56 -8.83 -11.34
C LEU A 380 12.43 -7.55 -12.17
N ALA A 381 13.43 -7.21 -12.99
CA ALA A 381 13.37 -6.03 -13.84
C ALA A 381 12.15 -6.12 -14.80
N PRO A 382 11.37 -5.04 -14.95
CA PRO A 382 10.20 -5.06 -15.83
C PRO A 382 10.65 -5.11 -17.29
N HIS A 383 10.01 -5.96 -18.08
CA HIS A 383 10.22 -6.00 -19.53
C HIS A 383 9.30 -4.97 -20.18
N PHE A 384 9.86 -3.87 -20.67
CA PHE A 384 9.05 -2.76 -21.16
C PHE A 384 8.41 -3.07 -22.52
N VAL A 385 7.13 -2.73 -22.63
CA VAL A 385 6.36 -2.91 -23.87
C VAL A 385 6.77 -1.82 -24.86
N LEU A 386 7.36 -2.21 -25.98
CA LEU A 386 7.76 -1.31 -27.06
C LEU A 386 6.57 -0.90 -27.94
N PRO A 387 6.68 0.22 -28.67
CA PRO A 387 5.61 0.62 -29.57
C PRO A 387 5.59 -0.28 -30.81
N LYS A 388 4.38 -0.57 -31.32
CA LYS A 388 4.19 -1.39 -32.52
C LYS A 388 4.58 -0.69 -33.81
#